data_AF-A0A2W0B3P3-F1
#
_entry.id   AF-A0A2W0B3P3-F1
#
_cell.length_a   1.000
_cell.length_b   1.000
_cell.length_c   1.000
_cell.angle_alpha   90.00
_cell.angle_beta   90.00
_cell.angle_gamma   90.00
#
_symmetry.space_group_name_H-M   'P 1'
#
loop_
_entity.id
_entity.type
_entity.pdbx_description
1 polymer ?
#
loop_
_entity_poly.entity_id
_entity_poly.type
_entity_poly.pdbx_seq_one_letter_code
_entity_poly.pdbx_strand_id
1 'polypeptide(L)'
;MKRSRGVRLAGVFGLAICLVFITRVIARANPSSNRQEAQQPQQAGSANSQATSPDQTESITERTQRRGSQLLILQTQDEADAKTRGCMSAGCHTPIDSTTMHAPGTVRLGCTDCHGGDASVMNSAAKDSAQYNEAKNRAHVRARFREDEHSAANAVRPYFGARWLKESPEWVKFVNPGDNRVSQETCGRSGCHSEEVHQVRTSMMTHGAMLWGAALYNNGGYPIKNPRFGESYGRDGKPQRLITWPPPTPEETKQKGILPYIDPLQRWEISQPGNVLR
;
A
#
# COMPACT_ATOMS: atom_id res chain seq x y z
N MET A 1 18.50 27.92 82.81
CA MET A 1 19.40 26.79 83.11
C MET A 1 20.25 26.53 81.86
N LYS A 2 21.53 26.94 81.87
CA LYS A 2 22.75 26.08 81.75
C LYS A 2 22.76 25.21 80.47
N ARG A 3 23.77 25.17 79.59
CA ARG A 3 25.11 25.83 79.49
C ARG A 3 25.74 25.38 78.14
N SER A 4 26.43 26.30 77.44
CA SER A 4 27.77 26.20 76.80
C SER A 4 28.17 24.98 75.92
N ARG A 5 28.60 25.14 74.64
CA ARG A 5 29.91 25.59 74.05
C ARG A 5 30.87 24.46 73.66
N GLY A 6 31.57 24.66 72.52
CA GLY A 6 32.88 24.09 72.12
C GLY A 6 32.80 23.36 70.77
N VAL A 7 33.31 23.83 69.62
CA VAL A 7 34.65 24.30 69.17
C VAL A 7 35.76 23.26 69.31
N ARG A 8 36.35 22.89 68.16
CA ARG A 8 37.77 22.57 67.82
C ARG A 8 37.78 21.62 66.60
N LEU A 9 38.78 21.52 65.74
CA LEU A 9 39.86 22.38 65.23
C LEU A 9 40.48 21.59 64.05
N ALA A 10 41.16 22.30 63.16
CA ALA A 10 42.01 21.89 62.04
C ALA A 10 42.77 20.54 62.07
N GLY A 11 43.01 20.00 60.87
CA GLY A 11 44.03 18.98 60.59
C GLY A 11 44.41 18.95 59.11
N VAL A 12 45.56 19.54 58.79
CA VAL A 12 46.27 19.56 57.49
C VAL A 12 47.14 18.29 57.37
N PHE A 13 47.38 17.80 56.14
CA PHE A 13 48.65 17.25 55.58
C PHE A 13 48.42 16.05 54.64
N GLY A 14 49.04 16.10 53.45
CA GLY A 14 49.17 14.94 52.59
C GLY A 14 49.45 15.23 51.11
N LEU A 15 50.55 15.93 50.83
CA LEU A 15 51.09 16.18 49.49
C LEU A 15 51.81 14.91 48.98
N ALA A 16 51.50 14.43 47.77
CA ALA A 16 52.40 13.59 47.01
C ALA A 16 52.25 13.87 45.50
N ILE A 17 53.26 14.59 45.02
CA ILE A 17 53.56 14.95 43.64
C ILE A 17 54.18 13.73 42.95
N CYS A 18 53.79 13.44 41.71
CA CYS A 18 54.70 12.95 40.68
C CYS A 18 54.28 13.53 39.32
N LEU A 19 54.96 14.60 38.93
CA LEU A 19 55.09 15.05 37.54
C LEU A 19 55.74 13.95 36.70
N VAL A 20 55.43 13.90 35.39
CA VAL A 20 56.41 14.15 34.31
C VAL A 20 55.68 14.26 32.96
N PHE A 21 55.98 15.35 32.29
CA PHE A 21 55.65 15.76 30.91
C PHE A 21 56.12 14.70 29.87
N ILE A 22 55.65 14.65 28.62
CA ILE A 22 56.26 15.38 27.48
C ILE A 22 55.53 15.01 26.15
N THR A 23 55.05 16.05 25.47
CA THR A 23 54.98 16.35 24.00
C THR A 23 54.17 15.56 22.96
N ARG A 24 53.46 16.38 22.16
CA ARG A 24 52.94 16.20 20.79
C ARG A 24 53.99 15.68 19.79
N VAL A 25 53.59 14.80 18.85
CA VAL A 25 54.08 14.79 17.44
C VAL A 25 53.04 14.16 16.49
N ILE A 26 52.50 15.03 15.62
CA ILE A 26 52.31 14.92 14.16
C ILE A 26 51.55 13.71 13.56
N ALA A 27 50.48 14.09 12.86
CA ALA A 27 49.75 13.32 11.86
C ALA A 27 50.67 12.65 10.81
N ARG A 28 50.51 11.34 10.65
CA ARG A 28 50.99 10.62 9.46
C ARG A 28 49.81 10.40 8.52
N ALA A 29 49.84 11.13 7.41
CA ALA A 29 49.25 10.69 6.15
C ALA A 29 50.11 9.54 5.59
N ASN A 30 49.48 8.46 5.09
CA ASN A 30 49.96 7.68 3.94
C ASN A 30 48.88 6.71 3.43
N PRO A 31 48.98 6.18 2.19
CA PRO A 31 47.92 6.30 1.21
C PRO A 31 47.44 4.92 0.72
N SER A 32 46.19 4.82 0.30
CA SER A 32 45.70 3.67 -0.48
C SER A 32 45.03 4.23 -1.72
N SER A 33 45.80 4.41 -2.79
CA SER A 33 45.92 3.43 -3.88
C SER A 33 44.66 3.37 -4.75
N ASN A 34 44.74 4.12 -5.85
CA ASN A 34 43.95 3.98 -7.07
C ASN A 34 43.46 2.55 -7.31
N ARG A 35 42.14 2.37 -7.35
CA ARG A 35 41.52 1.39 -8.24
C ARG A 35 40.48 2.11 -9.09
N GLN A 36 40.74 2.00 -10.38
CA GLN A 36 40.09 2.67 -11.48
C GLN A 36 38.60 2.37 -11.54
N GLU A 37 37.80 3.42 -11.73
CA GLU A 37 36.47 3.35 -12.32
C GLU A 37 36.60 2.75 -13.72
N ALA A 38 36.17 1.50 -13.88
CA ALA A 38 35.94 0.91 -15.18
C ALA A 38 34.57 1.39 -15.69
N GLN A 39 34.59 2.49 -16.44
CA GLN A 39 33.52 2.88 -17.36
C GLN A 39 33.35 1.77 -18.40
N GLN A 40 32.15 1.19 -18.48
CA GLN A 40 31.72 0.37 -19.62
C GLN A 40 30.97 1.24 -20.65
N PRO A 41 31.12 0.99 -21.96
CA PRO A 41 30.79 1.95 -23.00
C PRO A 41 29.29 2.01 -23.29
N GLN A 42 28.80 3.22 -23.51
CA GLN A 42 27.49 3.52 -24.09
C GLN A 42 27.40 2.94 -25.51
N GLN A 43 26.49 1.99 -25.73
CA GLN A 43 26.06 1.60 -27.07
C GLN A 43 24.97 2.56 -27.55
N ALA A 44 25.25 3.22 -28.67
CA ALA A 44 24.33 4.03 -29.43
C ALA A 44 23.35 3.16 -30.22
N GLY A 45 22.10 3.61 -30.29
CA GLY A 45 21.19 3.33 -31.41
C GLY A 45 20.24 2.14 -31.25
N SER A 46 19.04 2.42 -30.74
CA SER A 46 17.83 1.83 -31.32
C SER A 46 16.65 2.78 -31.17
N ALA A 47 15.91 2.90 -32.27
CA ALA A 47 15.08 4.02 -32.63
C ALA A 47 13.95 4.34 -31.65
N ASN A 48 13.73 5.64 -31.52
CA ASN A 48 12.72 6.30 -30.72
C ASN A 48 11.30 5.95 -31.22
N SER A 49 10.68 4.93 -30.66
CA SER A 49 9.23 4.74 -30.71
C SER A 49 8.59 5.48 -29.54
N GLN A 50 8.64 6.81 -29.56
CA GLN A 50 7.77 7.63 -28.73
C GLN A 50 6.34 7.48 -29.23
N ALA A 51 5.65 6.44 -28.76
CA ALA A 51 4.20 6.44 -28.74
C ALA A 51 3.77 7.53 -27.74
N THR A 52 3.47 8.72 -28.26
CA THR A 52 2.84 9.79 -27.51
C THR A 52 1.54 9.27 -26.91
N SER A 53 1.50 9.16 -25.59
CA SER A 53 0.25 8.90 -24.87
C SER A 53 -0.76 9.99 -25.24
N PRO A 54 -2.04 9.67 -25.53
CA PRO A 54 -3.03 10.63 -26.01
C PRO A 54 -3.31 11.81 -25.06
N ASP A 55 -2.78 11.75 -23.83
CA ASP A 55 -2.89 12.79 -22.79
C ASP A 55 -1.98 14.02 -23.03
N GLN A 56 -1.07 14.01 -24.01
CA GLN A 56 -0.10 15.09 -24.22
C GLN A 56 -0.56 16.20 -25.21
N THR A 57 -1.63 15.96 -25.96
CA THR A 57 -2.12 16.91 -26.99
C THR A 57 -3.42 17.62 -26.59
N GLU A 58 -4.01 17.24 -25.45
CA GLU A 58 -5.31 17.75 -25.02
C GLU A 58 -5.18 19.06 -24.21
N SER A 59 -6.02 20.05 -24.53
CA SER A 59 -6.07 21.30 -23.77
C SER A 59 -6.56 21.08 -22.33
N ILE A 60 -6.18 21.97 -21.41
CA ILE A 60 -6.62 21.89 -19.99
C ILE A 60 -8.15 21.88 -19.89
N THR A 61 -8.84 22.63 -20.75
CA THR A 61 -10.30 22.71 -20.80
C THR A 61 -10.93 21.39 -21.25
N GLU A 62 -10.44 20.79 -22.33
CA GLU A 62 -10.92 19.48 -22.80
C GLU A 62 -10.64 18.40 -21.75
N ARG A 63 -9.46 18.41 -21.12
CA ARG A 63 -9.10 17.48 -20.05
C ARG A 63 -10.05 17.61 -18.85
N THR A 64 -10.40 18.85 -18.49
CA THR A 64 -11.31 19.15 -17.39
C THR A 64 -12.73 18.72 -17.73
N GLN A 65 -13.19 18.99 -18.95
CA GLN A 65 -14.51 18.61 -19.41
C GLN A 65 -14.65 17.08 -19.54
N ARG A 66 -13.61 16.39 -20.02
CA ARG A 66 -13.55 14.93 -20.07
C ARG A 66 -13.50 14.31 -18.68
N ARG A 67 -12.73 14.88 -17.75
CA ARG A 67 -12.77 14.46 -16.33
C ARG A 67 -14.15 14.66 -15.74
N GLY A 68 -14.80 15.79 -16.03
CA GLY A 68 -16.16 16.10 -15.61
C GLY A 68 -17.18 15.10 -16.15
N SER A 69 -17.11 14.77 -17.45
CA SER A 69 -18.00 13.78 -18.07
C SER A 69 -17.72 12.33 -17.63
N GLN A 70 -16.57 12.08 -17.01
CA GLN A 70 -16.21 10.79 -16.40
C GLN A 70 -16.55 10.71 -14.90
N LEU A 71 -17.12 11.76 -14.32
CA LEU A 71 -17.60 11.73 -12.95
C LEU A 71 -18.84 10.84 -12.87
N LEU A 72 -18.69 9.72 -12.18
CA LEU A 72 -19.74 8.71 -12.06
C LEU A 72 -21.01 9.26 -11.38
N ILE A 73 -20.88 10.29 -10.54
CA ILE A 73 -22.03 10.96 -9.92
C ILE A 73 -22.94 11.67 -10.92
N LEU A 74 -22.43 12.03 -12.11
CA LEU A 74 -23.19 12.67 -13.18
C LEU A 74 -23.80 11.66 -14.17
N GLN A 75 -23.57 10.36 -13.95
CA GLN A 75 -24.10 9.30 -14.79
C GLN A 75 -25.64 9.35 -14.86
N THR A 76 -26.17 9.11 -16.05
CA THR A 76 -27.60 8.96 -16.31
C THR A 76 -28.09 7.56 -15.96
N GLN A 77 -29.40 7.38 -15.81
CA GLN A 77 -29.95 6.05 -15.53
C GLN A 77 -29.67 5.08 -16.70
N ASP A 78 -29.83 5.52 -17.94
CA ASP A 78 -29.59 4.71 -19.13
C ASP A 78 -28.14 4.20 -19.21
N GLU A 79 -27.16 5.02 -18.82
CA GLU A 79 -25.75 4.61 -18.75
C GLU A 79 -25.50 3.58 -17.63
N ALA A 80 -26.18 3.70 -16.49
CA ALA A 80 -26.09 2.71 -15.41
C ALA A 80 -26.74 1.38 -15.80
N ASP A 81 -27.88 1.44 -16.49
CA ASP A 81 -28.59 0.27 -17.00
C ASP A 81 -27.78 -0.43 -18.11
N ALA A 82 -27.15 0.34 -19.01
CA ALA A 82 -26.24 -0.20 -20.02
C ALA A 82 -25.06 -0.97 -19.39
N LYS A 83 -24.55 -0.49 -18.26
CA LYS A 83 -23.49 -1.13 -17.45
C LYS A 83 -23.99 -2.26 -16.54
N THR A 84 -25.25 -2.65 -16.65
CA THR A 84 -25.91 -3.70 -15.84
C THR A 84 -26.56 -4.78 -16.69
N ARG A 85 -27.07 -4.45 -17.88
CA ARG A 85 -28.00 -5.28 -18.65
C ARG A 85 -27.51 -6.71 -18.92
N GLY A 86 -26.22 -6.89 -19.23
CA GLY A 86 -25.63 -8.21 -19.49
C GLY A 86 -25.54 -9.04 -18.22
N CYS A 87 -25.14 -8.42 -17.10
CA CYS A 87 -25.02 -9.07 -15.80
C CYS A 87 -26.37 -9.64 -15.33
N MET A 88 -27.46 -8.88 -15.53
CA MET A 88 -28.83 -9.27 -15.16
C MET A 88 -29.59 -10.04 -16.26
N SER A 89 -28.92 -10.40 -17.35
CA SER A 89 -29.53 -11.22 -18.40
C SER A 89 -29.93 -12.62 -17.87
N ALA A 90 -30.83 -13.30 -18.59
CA ALA A 90 -31.49 -14.51 -18.10
C ALA A 90 -30.47 -15.59 -17.68
N GLY A 91 -30.58 -16.09 -16.45
CA GLY A 91 -29.72 -17.16 -15.93
C GLY A 91 -28.34 -16.72 -15.40
N CYS A 92 -28.04 -15.42 -15.36
CA CYS A 92 -26.82 -14.87 -14.76
C CYS A 92 -27.04 -14.40 -13.31
N HIS A 93 -27.12 -13.09 -13.05
CA HIS A 93 -27.20 -12.51 -11.69
C HIS A 93 -28.62 -12.05 -11.32
N THR A 94 -29.59 -12.96 -11.43
CA THR A 94 -31.00 -12.70 -11.08
C THR A 94 -31.58 -13.87 -10.28
N PRO A 95 -32.20 -13.65 -9.10
CA PRO A 95 -32.38 -12.36 -8.43
C PRO A 95 -31.11 -11.85 -7.73
N ILE A 96 -31.04 -10.53 -7.50
CA ILE A 96 -30.02 -9.87 -6.67
C ILE A 96 -30.74 -8.92 -5.70
N ASP A 97 -30.19 -8.75 -4.50
CA ASP A 97 -30.79 -7.93 -3.45
C ASP A 97 -30.81 -6.43 -3.79
N SER A 98 -29.77 -5.94 -4.48
CA SER A 98 -29.67 -4.56 -4.94
C SER A 98 -28.82 -4.46 -6.20
N THR A 99 -29.32 -3.75 -7.21
CA THR A 99 -28.60 -3.51 -8.47
C THR A 99 -27.47 -2.48 -8.32
N THR A 100 -27.61 -1.55 -7.37
CA THR A 100 -26.64 -0.47 -7.14
C THR A 100 -25.80 -0.68 -5.88
N MET A 101 -26.10 -1.70 -5.07
CA MET A 101 -25.57 -1.93 -3.72
C MET A 101 -25.85 -0.80 -2.72
N HIS A 102 -26.64 0.20 -3.11
CA HIS A 102 -27.02 1.35 -2.30
C HIS A 102 -28.54 1.33 -2.15
N ALA A 103 -29.02 0.67 -1.09
CA ALA A 103 -30.44 0.40 -0.85
C ALA A 103 -31.40 1.59 -1.01
N PRO A 104 -31.02 2.85 -0.68
CA PRO A 104 -31.90 4.00 -0.91
C PRO A 104 -32.23 4.27 -2.39
N GLY A 105 -31.49 3.70 -3.34
CA GLY A 105 -31.72 3.89 -4.77
C GLY A 105 -31.43 5.32 -5.27
N THR A 106 -30.73 6.13 -4.48
CA THR A 106 -30.44 7.54 -4.78
C THR A 106 -29.23 7.73 -5.69
N VAL A 107 -28.41 6.68 -5.84
CA VAL A 107 -27.24 6.67 -6.73
C VAL A 107 -27.54 5.84 -7.96
N ARG A 108 -27.05 6.32 -9.10
CA ARG A 108 -27.13 5.62 -10.38
C ARG A 108 -25.77 4.96 -10.59
N LEU A 109 -25.74 3.64 -10.47
CA LEU A 109 -24.54 2.83 -10.62
C LEU A 109 -24.92 1.56 -11.37
N GLY A 110 -24.10 1.19 -12.35
CA GLY A 110 -24.18 -0.12 -12.96
C GLY A 110 -23.26 -1.14 -12.30
N CYS A 111 -23.50 -2.43 -12.53
CA CYS A 111 -22.68 -3.51 -11.97
C CYS A 111 -21.19 -3.32 -12.32
N THR A 112 -20.88 -2.94 -13.56
CA THR A 112 -19.50 -2.82 -14.03
C THR A 112 -18.81 -1.53 -13.56
N ASP A 113 -19.52 -0.57 -12.98
CA ASP A 113 -18.89 0.62 -12.41
C ASP A 113 -17.98 0.26 -11.23
N CYS A 114 -18.42 -0.68 -10.40
CA CYS A 114 -17.64 -1.24 -9.29
C CYS A 114 -16.86 -2.48 -9.70
N HIS A 115 -17.46 -3.45 -10.40
CA HIS A 115 -16.82 -4.75 -10.67
C HIS A 115 -16.03 -4.79 -11.99
N GLY A 116 -16.25 -3.87 -12.93
CA GLY A 116 -15.72 -4.04 -14.29
C GLY A 116 -16.35 -5.24 -15.02
N GLY A 117 -15.63 -5.83 -15.98
CA GLY A 117 -16.20 -6.84 -16.89
C GLY A 117 -16.95 -6.21 -18.07
N ASP A 118 -17.63 -7.05 -18.86
CA ASP A 118 -18.36 -6.62 -20.06
C ASP A 118 -19.87 -6.79 -19.90
N ALA A 119 -20.57 -5.69 -19.63
CA ALA A 119 -22.03 -5.63 -19.51
C ALA A 119 -22.78 -5.75 -20.84
N SER A 120 -22.09 -5.73 -21.99
CA SER A 120 -22.74 -5.88 -23.30
C SER A 120 -23.07 -7.34 -23.62
N VAL A 121 -22.42 -8.29 -22.94
CA VAL A 121 -22.62 -9.72 -23.16
C VAL A 121 -23.93 -10.17 -22.53
N MET A 122 -24.87 -10.58 -23.37
CA MET A 122 -26.17 -11.12 -22.97
C MET A 122 -26.14 -12.65 -22.95
N ASN A 123 -26.84 -13.26 -21.99
CA ASN A 123 -27.12 -14.69 -21.99
C ASN A 123 -28.59 -14.97 -22.31
N SER A 124 -28.80 -15.94 -23.21
CA SER A 124 -30.10 -16.55 -23.51
C SER A 124 -30.05 -18.08 -23.43
N ALA A 125 -28.89 -18.65 -23.08
CA ALA A 125 -28.68 -20.08 -23.02
C ALA A 125 -28.98 -20.63 -21.62
N ALA A 126 -29.38 -21.90 -21.56
CA ALA A 126 -29.56 -22.60 -20.29
C ALA A 126 -28.24 -22.65 -19.50
N LYS A 127 -28.35 -22.56 -18.18
CA LYS A 127 -27.21 -22.64 -17.26
C LYS A 127 -26.37 -23.89 -17.55
N ASP A 128 -25.05 -23.75 -17.45
CA ASP A 128 -24.05 -24.81 -17.66
C ASP A 128 -23.94 -25.38 -19.09
N SER A 129 -24.72 -24.88 -20.05
CA SER A 129 -24.50 -25.16 -21.48
C SER A 129 -23.17 -24.61 -21.99
N ALA A 130 -22.69 -25.12 -23.13
CA ALA A 130 -21.49 -24.60 -23.77
C ALA A 130 -21.61 -23.10 -24.11
N GLN A 131 -22.78 -22.68 -24.60
CA GLN A 131 -23.07 -21.28 -24.93
C GLN A 131 -23.12 -20.39 -23.68
N TYR A 132 -23.67 -20.89 -22.57
CA TYR A 132 -23.65 -20.18 -21.28
C TYR A 132 -22.23 -19.97 -20.79
N ASN A 133 -21.41 -21.03 -20.82
CA ASN A 133 -20.02 -20.93 -20.41
C ASN A 133 -19.23 -19.98 -21.31
N GLU A 134 -19.46 -19.97 -22.62
CA GLU A 134 -18.82 -19.03 -23.53
C GLU A 134 -19.25 -17.57 -23.27
N ALA A 135 -20.53 -17.32 -23.00
CA ALA A 135 -21.01 -16.00 -22.60
C ALA A 135 -20.36 -15.54 -21.28
N LYS A 136 -20.34 -16.40 -20.26
CA LYS A 136 -19.68 -16.15 -18.97
C LYS A 136 -18.19 -15.84 -19.15
N ASN A 137 -17.51 -16.60 -20.01
CA ASN A 137 -16.09 -16.44 -20.27
C ASN A 137 -15.74 -15.10 -20.93
N ARG A 138 -16.64 -14.55 -21.74
CA ARG A 138 -16.49 -13.24 -22.39
C ARG A 138 -16.87 -12.09 -21.44
N ALA A 139 -17.92 -12.27 -20.63
CA ALA A 139 -18.41 -11.24 -19.73
C ALA A 139 -17.51 -11.02 -18.51
N HIS A 140 -17.02 -12.11 -17.92
CA HIS A 140 -16.25 -12.05 -16.68
C HIS A 140 -14.77 -11.79 -16.97
N VAL A 141 -14.17 -10.91 -16.17
CA VAL A 141 -12.71 -10.81 -16.09
C VAL A 141 -12.17 -12.18 -15.63
N ARG A 142 -11.00 -12.59 -16.09
CA ARG A 142 -10.41 -13.89 -15.71
C ARG A 142 -9.30 -13.72 -14.69
N ALA A 143 -9.21 -14.69 -13.77
CA ALA A 143 -8.02 -14.81 -12.95
C ALA A 143 -6.82 -15.12 -13.84
N ARG A 144 -5.65 -14.58 -13.48
CA ARG A 144 -4.37 -14.96 -14.10
C ARG A 144 -4.03 -16.42 -13.78
N PHE A 145 -4.53 -16.91 -12.65
CA PHE A 145 -4.12 -18.15 -12.00
C PHE A 145 -5.28 -19.14 -11.92
N ARG A 146 -5.65 -19.70 -13.08
CA ARG A 146 -6.91 -20.42 -13.28
C ARG A 146 -6.99 -21.78 -12.60
N GLU A 147 -5.86 -22.34 -12.20
CA GLU A 147 -5.78 -23.67 -11.59
C GLU A 147 -6.49 -23.73 -10.23
N ASP A 148 -6.65 -22.58 -9.55
CA ASP A 148 -7.37 -22.48 -8.28
C ASP A 148 -8.87 -22.16 -8.46
N GLU A 149 -9.33 -21.79 -9.67
CA GLU A 149 -10.72 -21.37 -9.95
C GLU A 149 -11.75 -22.49 -9.71
N HIS A 150 -11.31 -23.76 -9.76
CA HIS A 150 -12.17 -24.94 -9.66
C HIS A 150 -12.16 -25.59 -8.27
N SER A 151 -11.45 -24.99 -7.32
CA SER A 151 -11.29 -25.50 -5.96
C SER A 151 -12.09 -24.64 -4.99
N ALA A 152 -12.98 -25.25 -4.20
CA ALA A 152 -13.58 -24.61 -3.03
C ALA A 152 -12.60 -24.50 -1.83
N ALA A 153 -11.40 -25.11 -1.95
CA ALA A 153 -10.36 -24.94 -0.94
C ALA A 153 -9.73 -23.56 -1.08
N ASN A 154 -9.47 -22.91 0.06
CA ASN A 154 -8.61 -21.73 0.12
C ASN A 154 -7.30 -22.07 -0.61
N ALA A 155 -6.93 -21.25 -1.61
CA ALA A 155 -5.66 -21.40 -2.31
C ALA A 155 -4.54 -21.58 -1.29
N VAL A 156 -3.57 -22.47 -1.52
CA VAL A 156 -2.49 -22.67 -0.55
C VAL A 156 -1.73 -21.34 -0.40
N ARG A 157 -1.76 -20.77 0.81
CA ARG A 157 -1.15 -19.46 1.15
C ARG A 157 -1.73 -18.28 0.36
N PRO A 158 -3.06 -18.02 0.41
CA PRO A 158 -3.66 -16.92 -0.35
C PRO A 158 -3.14 -15.55 0.14
N TYR A 159 -2.88 -15.45 1.44
CA TYR A 159 -2.53 -14.22 2.16
C TYR A 159 -1.02 -13.96 2.24
N PHE A 160 -0.15 -14.97 2.06
CA PHE A 160 1.31 -14.81 2.07
C PHE A 160 1.88 -14.43 0.69
N GLY A 161 1.25 -13.46 0.02
CA GLY A 161 1.75 -12.87 -1.22
C GLY A 161 1.97 -13.81 -2.42
N ALA A 162 1.41 -15.03 -2.42
CA ALA A 162 1.77 -16.03 -3.42
C ALA A 162 1.06 -15.85 -4.76
N ARG A 163 -0.25 -15.56 -4.76
CA ARG A 163 -1.08 -15.44 -5.98
C ARG A 163 -2.00 -14.22 -6.01
N TRP A 164 -2.72 -13.89 -4.93
CA TRP A 164 -3.65 -12.74 -4.89
C TRP A 164 -2.98 -11.39 -5.22
N LEU A 165 -1.77 -11.16 -4.68
CA LEU A 165 -0.98 -9.96 -5.00
C LEU A 165 -0.44 -9.96 -6.44
N LYS A 166 -0.39 -11.11 -7.11
CA LYS A 166 0.09 -11.25 -8.49
C LYS A 166 -1.05 -11.28 -9.52
N GLU A 167 -2.30 -11.22 -9.06
CA GLU A 167 -3.48 -11.13 -9.91
C GLU A 167 -3.53 -9.80 -10.67
N SER A 168 -4.33 -9.76 -11.73
CA SER A 168 -4.61 -8.49 -12.39
C SER A 168 -5.49 -7.62 -11.48
N PRO A 169 -5.25 -6.29 -11.43
CA PRO A 169 -6.12 -5.38 -10.70
C PRO A 169 -7.55 -5.40 -11.22
N GLU A 170 -7.76 -5.72 -12.51
CA GLU A 170 -9.09 -5.89 -13.10
C GLU A 170 -9.82 -7.10 -12.51
N TRP A 171 -9.14 -8.23 -12.29
CA TRP A 171 -9.74 -9.40 -11.62
C TRP A 171 -9.99 -9.14 -10.15
N VAL A 172 -9.06 -8.47 -9.47
CA VAL A 172 -9.20 -8.06 -8.07
C VAL A 172 -10.43 -7.16 -7.91
N LYS A 173 -10.58 -6.16 -8.76
CA LYS A 173 -11.76 -5.29 -8.82
C LYS A 173 -13.04 -6.08 -9.09
N PHE A 174 -12.99 -7.04 -10.00
CA PHE A 174 -14.14 -7.89 -10.34
C PHE A 174 -14.63 -8.73 -9.17
N VAL A 175 -13.72 -9.32 -8.39
CA VAL A 175 -14.09 -10.17 -7.25
C VAL A 175 -14.33 -9.36 -5.97
N ASN A 176 -13.50 -8.35 -5.71
CA ASN A 176 -13.52 -7.53 -4.50
C ASN A 176 -13.22 -6.06 -4.85
N PRO A 177 -14.24 -5.27 -5.23
CA PRO A 177 -14.06 -3.85 -5.52
C PRO A 177 -13.66 -3.03 -4.28
N GLY A 178 -13.72 -3.59 -3.07
CA GLY A 178 -13.27 -2.97 -1.82
C GLY A 178 -11.79 -3.20 -1.50
N ASP A 179 -11.04 -4.00 -2.26
CA ASP A 179 -9.60 -4.19 -2.05
C ASP A 179 -8.87 -2.84 -2.18
N ASN A 180 -8.03 -2.51 -1.19
CA ASN A 180 -7.34 -1.21 -1.09
C ASN A 180 -6.41 -0.87 -2.27
N ARG A 181 -6.11 -1.85 -3.13
CA ARG A 181 -5.38 -1.64 -4.39
C ARG A 181 -6.23 -1.01 -5.49
N VAL A 182 -7.56 -1.17 -5.43
CA VAL A 182 -8.52 -0.72 -6.44
C VAL A 182 -9.68 0.11 -5.86
N SER A 183 -9.81 0.19 -4.54
CA SER A 183 -10.93 0.89 -3.89
C SER A 183 -11.03 2.37 -4.26
N GLN A 184 -9.93 3.01 -4.66
CA GLN A 184 -9.92 4.40 -5.12
C GLN A 184 -10.58 4.59 -6.50
N GLU A 185 -10.58 3.59 -7.37
CA GLU A 185 -11.24 3.62 -8.68
C GLU A 185 -12.69 3.12 -8.65
N THR A 186 -13.12 2.53 -7.53
CA THR A 186 -14.47 2.02 -7.28
C THR A 186 -15.22 2.92 -6.29
N CYS A 187 -15.14 2.63 -5.00
CA CYS A 187 -15.84 3.33 -3.92
C CYS A 187 -15.31 4.75 -3.71
N GLY A 188 -14.00 4.93 -3.87
CA GLY A 188 -13.26 6.17 -3.60
C GLY A 188 -13.17 7.12 -4.78
N ARG A 189 -13.98 6.90 -5.82
CA ARG A 189 -14.04 7.81 -6.97
C ARG A 189 -14.55 9.18 -6.51
N SER A 190 -14.10 10.24 -7.17
CA SER A 190 -14.49 11.61 -6.81
C SER A 190 -16.02 11.76 -6.80
N GLY A 191 -16.56 12.29 -5.70
CA GLY A 191 -18.00 12.42 -5.47
C GLY A 191 -18.65 11.27 -4.70
N CYS A 192 -17.90 10.22 -4.34
CA CYS A 192 -18.38 9.07 -3.57
C CYS A 192 -17.70 9.01 -2.18
N HIS A 193 -16.97 7.93 -1.88
CA HIS A 193 -16.32 7.69 -0.57
C HIS A 193 -14.81 7.94 -0.60
N SER A 194 -14.39 9.04 -1.23
CA SER A 194 -12.96 9.31 -1.43
C SER A 194 -12.20 9.51 -0.12
N GLU A 195 -12.86 10.12 0.87
CA GLU A 195 -12.27 10.35 2.19
C GLU A 195 -12.16 9.05 2.99
N GLU A 196 -13.24 8.26 3.06
CA GLU A 196 -13.25 6.99 3.78
C GLU A 196 -12.23 6.01 3.20
N VAL A 197 -12.15 5.92 1.87
CA VAL A 197 -11.14 5.11 1.19
C VAL A 197 -9.73 5.61 1.49
N HIS A 198 -9.51 6.93 1.51
CA HIS A 198 -8.22 7.48 1.89
C HIS A 198 -7.84 7.10 3.32
N GLN A 199 -8.73 7.32 4.28
CA GLN A 199 -8.52 7.01 5.69
C GLN A 199 -8.24 5.52 5.92
N VAL A 200 -9.01 4.62 5.30
CA VAL A 200 -8.79 3.17 5.44
C VAL A 200 -7.42 2.79 4.90
N ARG A 201 -7.03 3.29 3.72
CA ARG A 201 -5.74 2.99 3.07
C ARG A 201 -4.53 3.46 3.87
N THR A 202 -4.67 4.51 4.68
CA THR A 202 -3.62 5.00 5.58
C THR A 202 -3.76 4.50 7.02
N SER A 203 -4.82 3.76 7.35
CA SER A 203 -5.08 3.26 8.70
C SER A 203 -4.34 1.95 9.02
N MET A 204 -4.31 1.62 10.31
CA MET A 204 -3.80 0.35 10.81
C MET A 204 -4.52 -0.88 10.25
N MET A 205 -5.75 -0.75 9.75
CA MET A 205 -6.47 -1.85 9.09
C MET A 205 -5.83 -2.25 7.76
N THR A 206 -5.09 -1.34 7.12
CA THR A 206 -4.31 -1.64 5.92
C THR A 206 -2.94 -2.19 6.30
N HIS A 207 -2.22 -1.47 7.18
CA HIS A 207 -0.79 -1.70 7.33
C HIS A 207 -0.35 -2.50 8.54
N GLY A 208 -1.21 -2.70 9.54
CA GLY A 208 -0.90 -3.53 10.71
C GLY A 208 0.38 -3.12 11.43
N ALA A 209 0.81 -1.85 11.35
CA ALA A 209 2.16 -1.49 11.81
C ALA A 209 2.31 -1.69 13.31
N MET A 210 1.24 -1.52 14.09
CA MET A 210 1.27 -1.83 15.53
C MET A 210 1.59 -3.30 15.80
N LEU A 211 1.02 -4.24 15.02
CA LEU A 211 1.31 -5.67 15.12
C LEU A 211 2.79 -5.93 14.89
N TRP A 212 3.33 -5.43 13.77
CA TRP A 212 4.73 -5.63 13.40
C TRP A 212 5.71 -4.90 14.31
N GLY A 213 5.35 -3.70 14.77
CA GLY A 213 6.12 -2.94 15.76
C GLY A 213 6.23 -3.70 17.08
N ALA A 214 5.11 -4.22 17.58
CA ALA A 214 5.11 -5.05 18.79
C ALA A 214 5.93 -6.33 18.60
N ALA A 215 5.73 -7.05 17.49
CA ALA A 215 6.47 -8.27 17.19
C ALA A 215 7.98 -8.01 17.10
N LEU A 216 8.42 -6.99 16.36
CA LEU A 216 9.84 -6.72 16.15
C LEU A 216 10.52 -6.15 17.39
N TYR A 217 9.88 -5.22 18.10
CA TYR A 217 10.45 -4.62 19.31
C TYR A 217 10.52 -5.64 20.46
N ASN A 218 9.42 -6.36 20.73
CA ASN A 218 9.35 -7.32 21.83
C ASN A 218 10.19 -8.57 21.58
N ASN A 219 10.62 -8.85 20.35
CA ASN A 219 11.56 -9.92 20.04
C ASN A 219 12.97 -9.41 19.75
N GLY A 220 13.27 -8.11 19.92
CA GLY A 220 14.60 -7.56 19.66
C GLY A 220 15.02 -7.55 18.18
N GLY A 221 14.10 -7.78 17.25
CA GLY A 221 14.35 -7.73 15.81
C GLY A 221 14.46 -6.31 15.24
N TYR A 222 13.93 -5.30 15.95
CA TYR A 222 14.14 -3.89 15.58
C TYR A 222 14.10 -2.95 16.81
N PRO A 223 15.13 -2.11 17.05
CA PRO A 223 15.34 -1.44 18.33
C PRO A 223 14.60 -0.10 18.48
N ILE A 224 13.39 0.05 17.93
CA ILE A 224 12.57 1.26 18.11
C ILE A 224 11.13 0.93 18.49
N LYS A 225 10.55 1.78 19.36
CA LYS A 225 9.16 1.62 19.83
C LYS A 225 8.11 2.13 18.83
N ASN A 226 8.46 3.15 18.05
CA ASN A 226 7.57 3.66 17.01
C ASN A 226 7.51 2.64 15.87
N PRO A 227 6.33 2.14 15.50
CA PRO A 227 6.21 1.17 14.43
C PRO A 227 6.87 1.64 13.14
N ARG A 228 7.69 0.76 12.56
CA ARG A 228 8.48 1.10 11.38
C ARG A 228 8.00 0.45 10.11
N PHE A 229 7.45 -0.75 10.26
CA PHE A 229 7.12 -1.64 9.17
C PHE A 229 5.64 -1.94 9.19
N GLY A 230 5.10 -2.22 8.01
CA GLY A 230 3.72 -2.61 7.81
C GLY A 230 3.49 -3.16 6.41
N GLU A 231 2.29 -3.65 6.19
CA GLU A 231 1.87 -4.18 4.91
C GLU A 231 1.16 -3.09 4.10
N SER A 232 1.61 -2.83 2.88
CA SER A 232 0.84 -1.99 1.98
C SER A 232 1.21 -2.36 0.57
N TYR A 233 0.21 -2.52 -0.27
CA TYR A 233 0.39 -2.98 -1.64
C TYR A 233 -0.20 -1.96 -2.61
N GLY A 234 0.57 -1.65 -3.65
CA GLY A 234 0.12 -0.80 -4.75
C GLY A 234 -0.88 -1.53 -5.64
N ARG A 235 -1.39 -0.82 -6.66
CA ARG A 235 -2.33 -1.38 -7.64
C ARG A 235 -1.77 -2.63 -8.34
N ASP A 236 -0.46 -2.70 -8.53
CA ASP A 236 0.25 -3.84 -9.12
C ASP A 236 0.57 -4.96 -8.11
N GLY A 237 0.09 -4.83 -6.87
CA GLY A 237 0.34 -5.77 -5.78
C GLY A 237 1.77 -5.74 -5.23
N LYS A 238 2.63 -4.80 -5.67
CA LYS A 238 3.96 -4.65 -5.10
C LYS A 238 3.89 -3.96 -3.74
N PRO A 239 4.76 -4.34 -2.79
CA PRO A 239 4.85 -3.63 -1.52
C PRO A 239 5.24 -2.16 -1.75
N GLN A 240 4.62 -1.24 -1.00
CA GLN A 240 4.88 0.20 -1.12
C GLN A 240 5.06 0.85 0.26
N ARG A 241 5.88 1.91 0.30
CA ARG A 241 6.02 2.76 1.48
C ARG A 241 4.80 3.68 1.60
N LEU A 242 4.26 3.79 2.81
CA LEU A 242 3.29 4.83 3.15
C LEU A 242 4.04 6.04 3.70
N ILE A 243 3.72 7.24 3.22
CA ILE A 243 4.39 8.49 3.60
C ILE A 243 3.32 9.49 4.05
N THR A 244 3.56 10.11 5.20
CA THR A 244 2.75 11.23 5.66
C THR A 244 3.28 12.52 5.07
N TRP A 245 2.42 13.27 4.38
CA TRP A 245 2.76 14.55 3.78
C TRP A 245 1.75 15.63 4.21
N PRO A 246 2.20 16.77 4.77
CA PRO A 246 3.59 17.09 5.15
C PRO A 246 4.12 16.17 6.27
N PRO A 247 5.46 16.09 6.47
CA PRO A 247 6.02 15.29 7.57
C PRO A 247 5.48 15.76 8.93
N PRO A 248 5.15 14.84 9.86
CA PRO A 248 4.64 15.19 11.17
C PRO A 248 5.72 15.82 12.05
N THR A 249 5.28 16.70 12.96
CA THR A 249 6.16 17.20 14.03
C THR A 249 6.51 16.10 15.04
N PRO A 250 7.60 16.25 15.81
CA PRO A 250 7.93 15.34 16.92
C PRO A 250 6.77 15.22 17.93
N GLU A 251 6.09 16.32 18.22
CA GLU A 251 4.95 16.37 19.13
C GLU A 251 3.77 15.56 18.61
N GLU A 252 3.44 15.68 17.32
CA GLU A 252 2.37 14.90 16.69
C GLU A 252 2.70 13.40 16.66
N THR A 253 3.95 13.05 16.40
CA THR A 253 4.39 11.65 16.47
C THR A 253 4.22 11.12 17.89
N LYS A 254 4.64 11.88 18.89
CA LYS A 254 4.61 11.46 20.30
C LYS A 254 3.20 11.40 20.90
N GLN A 255 2.35 12.39 20.60
CA GLN A 255 1.04 12.56 21.25
C GLN A 255 -0.12 11.97 20.44
N LYS A 256 -0.01 11.95 19.11
CA LYS A 256 -1.08 11.48 18.21
C LYS A 256 -0.72 10.17 17.49
N GLY A 257 0.52 9.70 17.61
CA GLY A 257 0.97 8.48 16.94
C GLY A 257 1.09 8.63 15.42
N ILE A 258 1.16 9.86 14.89
CA ILE A 258 1.29 10.09 13.45
C ILE A 258 2.73 9.77 13.05
N LEU A 259 2.90 8.72 12.25
CA LEU A 259 4.22 8.28 11.80
C LEU A 259 4.63 9.05 10.53
N PRO A 260 5.91 9.41 10.36
CA PRO A 260 6.35 10.10 9.15
C PRO A 260 6.27 9.19 7.92
N TYR A 261 6.51 7.89 8.10
CA TYR A 261 6.36 6.87 7.06
C TYR A 261 6.43 5.45 7.63
N ILE A 262 5.89 4.50 6.88
CA ILE A 262 5.88 3.07 7.17
C ILE A 262 6.51 2.34 5.98
N ASP A 263 7.55 1.57 6.26
CA ASP A 263 8.23 0.75 5.27
C ASP A 263 7.52 -0.60 5.05
N PRO A 264 7.55 -1.17 3.84
CA PRO A 264 7.18 -2.56 3.65
C PRO A 264 7.98 -3.48 4.55
N LEU A 265 7.36 -4.58 4.98
CA LEU A 265 8.09 -5.66 5.63
C LEU A 265 9.24 -6.13 4.74
N GLN A 266 10.42 -6.24 5.35
CA GLN A 266 11.58 -6.83 4.69
C GLN A 266 11.33 -8.31 4.46
N ARG A 267 12.01 -8.86 3.44
CA ARG A 267 11.99 -10.31 3.25
C ARG A 267 12.70 -10.97 4.44
N TRP A 268 12.23 -12.16 4.80
CA TRP A 268 12.71 -12.86 5.99
C TRP A 268 14.22 -13.17 5.89
N GLU A 269 14.75 -13.39 4.69
CA GLU A 269 16.16 -13.70 4.41
C GLU A 269 17.13 -12.57 4.81
N ILE A 270 16.64 -11.33 4.88
CA ILE A 270 17.45 -10.14 5.21
C ILE A 270 17.04 -9.51 6.53
N SER A 271 16.01 -10.05 7.19
CA SER A 271 15.57 -9.61 8.50
C SER A 271 16.41 -10.25 9.62
N GLN A 272 16.65 -9.52 10.70
CA GLN A 272 17.25 -10.12 11.89
C GLN A 272 16.24 -11.07 12.53
N PRO A 273 16.61 -12.34 12.83
CA PRO A 273 15.73 -13.22 13.57
C PRO A 273 15.44 -12.63 14.95
N GLY A 274 14.26 -12.89 15.48
CA GLY A 274 13.93 -12.55 16.86
C GLY A 274 14.92 -13.20 17.83
N ASN A 275 15.07 -12.61 19.01
CA ASN A 275 15.87 -13.15 20.11
C ASN A 275 15.38 -14.57 20.45
N VAL A 276 16.14 -15.58 20.04
CA VAL A 276 15.85 -17.00 20.24
C VAL A 276 16.00 -17.49 21.69
N LEU A 277 16.42 -16.60 22.60
CA LEU A 277 16.63 -16.90 24.02
C LEU A 277 15.53 -16.32 24.92
N ARG A 278 14.40 -15.89 24.34
CA ARG A 278 13.18 -15.49 25.06
C ARG A 278 12.14 -16.61 25.06
#